data_AF-A0A7X1LAI0-F1
#
_entry.id   AF-A0A7X1LAI0-F1
#
_cell.length_a   1.000
_cell.length_b   1.000
_cell.length_c   1.000
_cell.angle_alpha   90.00
_cell.angle_beta   90.00
_cell.angle_gamma   90.00
#
_symmetry.space_group_name_H-M   'P 1'
#
loop_
_entity.id
_entity.type
_entity.pdbx_description
1 polymer ?
#
loop_
_entity_poly.entity_id
_entity_poly.type
_entity_poly.pdbx_seq_one_letter_code
_entity_poly.pdbx_strand_id
1 'polypeptide(L)'
;MTEITDIIQSPVFARKKKKLNRKQVKDLDDTIRKIAQNPETGTLKVGDLSGVRVYKFNSANSLILLAYEIIENTLFLYTFGSHQNFYRELKRYINR
;
A
#
# COMPACT_ATOMS: atom_id res chain seq x y z
N MET A 1 -20.67 -1.56 -0.04
CA MET A 1 -19.35 -1.80 -0.68
C MET A 1 -18.88 -0.44 -1.16
N THR A 2 -17.73 0.04 -0.68
CA THR A 2 -17.17 1.32 -1.13
C THR A 2 -16.55 1.09 -2.49
N GLU A 3 -17.13 1.66 -3.54
CA GLU A 3 -16.55 1.63 -4.87
C GLU A 3 -15.39 2.62 -4.91
N ILE A 4 -14.17 2.12 -5.17
CA ILE A 4 -13.00 2.98 -5.34
C ILE A 4 -13.06 3.61 -6.73
N THR A 5 -13.21 4.93 -6.79
CA THR A 5 -13.25 5.71 -8.05
C THR A 5 -11.85 6.20 -8.43
N ASP A 6 -11.02 6.49 -7.42
CA ASP A 6 -9.74 7.14 -7.61
C ASP A 6 -8.63 6.41 -6.86
N ILE A 7 -7.44 6.39 -7.46
CA ILE A 7 -6.24 5.80 -6.85
C ILE A 7 -5.13 6.85 -6.89
N ILE A 8 -4.72 7.30 -5.71
CA ILE A 8 -3.67 8.31 -5.55
C ILE A 8 -2.45 7.65 -4.92
N GLN A 9 -1.27 7.84 -5.51
CA GLN A 9 -0.02 7.33 -4.98
C GLN A 9 0.86 8.44 -4.41
N SER A 10 1.49 8.17 -3.27
CA SER A 10 2.45 9.12 -2.70
C SER A 10 3.71 9.25 -3.58
N PRO A 11 4.48 10.34 -3.43
CA PRO A 11 5.80 10.46 -4.06
C PRO A 11 6.78 9.35 -3.64
N VAL A 12 6.68 8.87 -2.39
CA VAL A 12 7.53 7.76 -1.89
C VAL A 12 7.19 6.47 -2.63
N PHE A 13 5.89 6.18 -2.76
CA PHE A 13 5.38 5.03 -3.49
C PHE A 13 5.85 5.05 -4.94
N ALA A 14 5.65 6.18 -5.63
CA ALA A 14 6.04 6.35 -7.03
C ALA A 14 7.55 6.15 -7.24
N ARG A 15 8.39 6.70 -6.35
CA ARG A 15 9.85 6.49 -6.40
C ARG A 15 10.25 5.03 -6.20
N LYS A 16 9.56 4.29 -5.34
CA LYS A 16 9.81 2.85 -5.14
C LYS A 16 9.34 2.02 -6.33
N LYS A 17 8.15 2.31 -6.86
CA LYS A 17 7.59 1.61 -8.04
C LYS A 17 8.54 1.68 -9.25
N LYS A 18 9.20 2.82 -9.46
CA LYS A 18 10.20 3.00 -10.53
C LYS A 18 11.42 2.08 -10.43
N LYS A 19 11.73 1.54 -9.25
CA LYS A 19 12.87 0.63 -9.02
C LYS A 19 12.52 -0.84 -9.23
N LEU A 20 11.24 -1.16 -9.43
CA LEU A 20 10.77 -2.53 -9.62
C LEU A 20 11.02 -2.99 -11.05
N ASN A 21 11.30 -4.28 -11.22
CA ASN A 21 11.29 -4.89 -12.54
C ASN A 21 9.85 -5.12 -13.03
N ARG A 22 9.67 -5.46 -14.32
CA ARG A 22 8.34 -5.63 -14.94
C ARG A 22 7.45 -6.63 -14.20
N LYS A 23 8.00 -7.75 -13.71
CA LYS A 23 7.24 -8.78 -12.99
C LYS A 23 6.73 -8.24 -11.65
N GLN A 24 7.60 -7.56 -10.90
CA GLN A 24 7.24 -6.95 -9.61
C GLN A 24 6.22 -5.82 -9.78
N VAL A 25 6.31 -5.03 -10.85
CA VAL A 25 5.30 -4.01 -11.17
C VAL A 25 3.95 -4.68 -11.43
N LYS A 26 3.91 -5.77 -12.19
CA LYS A 26 2.68 -6.53 -12.44
C LYS A 26 2.09 -7.09 -11.15
N ASP A 27 2.90 -7.71 -10.29
CA ASP A 27 2.45 -8.25 -9.00
C ASP A 27 1.85 -7.13 -8.10
N LEU A 28 2.49 -5.95 -8.09
CA LEU A 28 2.02 -4.79 -7.35
C LEU A 28 0.70 -4.25 -7.92
N ASP A 29 0.58 -4.10 -9.23
CA ASP A 29 -0.62 -3.59 -9.89
C ASP A 29 -1.80 -4.57 -9.74
N ASP A 30 -1.56 -5.87 -9.84
CA ASP A 30 -2.56 -6.91 -9.58
C ASP A 30 -3.04 -6.86 -8.12
N THR A 31 -2.12 -6.57 -7.19
CA THR A 31 -2.44 -6.39 -5.77
C THR A 31 -3.29 -5.13 -5.53
N ILE A 32 -2.96 -4.00 -6.17
CA ILE A 32 -3.74 -2.76 -6.06
C ILE A 32 -5.16 -2.97 -6.58
N ARG A 33 -5.34 -3.67 -7.70
CA ARG A 33 -6.69 -3.99 -8.22
C ARG A 33 -7.51 -4.83 -7.24
N LYS A 34 -6.90 -5.82 -6.59
CA LYS A 34 -7.56 -6.62 -5.55
C LYS A 34 -8.00 -5.76 -4.36
N ILE A 35 -7.15 -4.84 -3.93
CA ILE A 35 -7.49 -3.91 -2.84
C ILE A 35 -8.60 -2.95 -3.28
N ALA A 36 -8.57 -2.43 -4.51
CA ALA A 36 -9.63 -1.57 -5.02
C ALA A 36 -11.00 -2.27 -5.08
N GLN A 37 -11.02 -3.56 -5.39
CA GLN A 37 -12.24 -4.39 -5.38
C GLN A 37 -12.73 -4.76 -3.99
N ASN A 38 -11.80 -4.98 -3.05
CA ASN A 38 -12.12 -5.26 -1.66
C ASN A 38 -11.19 -4.48 -0.72
N PRO A 39 -11.51 -3.20 -0.44
CA PRO A 39 -10.63 -2.31 0.33
C PRO A 39 -10.39 -2.78 1.78
N GLU A 40 -11.28 -3.61 2.30
CA GLU A 40 -11.21 -4.18 3.64
C GLU A 40 -10.18 -5.31 3.80
N THR A 41 -9.58 -5.79 2.71
CA THR A 41 -8.66 -6.95 2.73
C THR A 41 -7.38 -6.70 3.56
N GLY A 42 -6.95 -5.46 3.72
CA GLY A 42 -5.81 -5.08 4.54
C GLY A 42 -6.15 -4.98 6.02
N THR A 43 -5.17 -5.30 6.88
CA THR A 43 -5.32 -5.17 8.33
C THR A 43 -5.25 -3.71 8.73
N LEU A 44 -6.34 -3.19 9.28
CA LEU A 44 -6.40 -1.85 9.87
C LEU A 44 -5.44 -1.76 11.06
N LYS A 45 -4.65 -0.68 11.09
CA LYS A 45 -3.72 -0.39 12.18
C LYS A 45 -4.36 0.55 13.20
N VAL A 46 -3.82 0.51 14.41
CA VAL A 46 -4.27 1.28 15.58
C VAL A 46 -3.10 2.10 16.13
N GLY A 47 -3.39 3.03 17.05
CA GLY A 47 -2.38 3.91 17.66
C GLY A 47 -1.82 4.91 16.65
N ASP A 48 -0.49 5.11 16.63
CA ASP A 48 0.20 6.07 15.73
C ASP A 48 -0.04 5.84 14.23
N LEU A 49 -0.61 4.70 13.84
CA LEU A 49 -0.91 4.33 12.45
C LEU A 49 -2.42 4.15 12.22
N SER A 50 -3.26 4.68 13.12
CA SER A 50 -4.72 4.64 12.97
C SER A 50 -5.16 5.20 11.62
N GLY A 51 -6.15 4.55 10.99
CA GLY A 51 -6.63 4.89 9.64
C GLY A 51 -5.91 4.15 8.51
N VAL A 52 -4.67 3.70 8.75
CA VAL A 52 -3.88 3.00 7.72
C VAL A 52 -4.13 1.50 7.75
N ARG A 53 -4.36 0.93 6.58
CA ARG A 53 -4.42 -0.52 6.34
C ARG A 53 -3.11 -1.01 5.77
N VAL A 54 -2.74 -2.23 6.15
CA VAL A 54 -1.57 -2.91 5.62
C VAL A 54 -1.98 -4.25 5.01
N TYR A 55 -1.74 -4.39 3.71
CA TYR A 55 -1.92 -5.65 3.00
C TYR A 55 -0.58 -6.33 2.73
N LYS A 56 -0.52 -7.65 2.92
CA LYS A 56 0.68 -8.46 2.68
C LYS A 56 0.49 -9.28 1.41
N PHE A 57 1.48 -9.26 0.52
CA PHE A 57 1.47 -10.03 -0.72
C PHE A 57 2.87 -10.55 -1.06
N ASN A 58 2.93 -11.65 -1.81
CA ASN A 58 4.20 -12.20 -2.28
C ASN A 58 4.54 -11.61 -3.66
N SER A 59 5.79 -11.19 -3.84
CA SER A 59 6.34 -10.83 -5.14
C SER A 59 7.80 -11.25 -5.21
N ALA A 60 8.19 -11.87 -6.33
CA ALA A 60 9.56 -12.36 -6.57
C ALA A 60 10.17 -13.14 -5.37
N ASN A 61 9.40 -14.09 -4.81
CA ASN A 61 9.78 -14.93 -3.67
C ASN A 61 10.01 -14.16 -2.35
N SER A 62 9.51 -12.94 -2.23
CA SER A 62 9.59 -12.12 -1.02
C SER A 62 8.21 -11.66 -0.57
N LEU A 63 8.00 -11.62 0.75
CA LEU A 63 6.80 -11.05 1.34
C LEU A 63 6.93 -9.52 1.41
N ILE A 64 6.01 -8.81 0.75
CA ILE A 64 5.93 -7.36 0.68
C ILE A 64 4.70 -6.87 1.43
N LEU A 65 4.83 -5.74 2.12
CA LEU A 65 3.72 -5.01 2.73
C LEU A 65 3.40 -3.78 1.91
N LEU A 66 2.12 -3.50 1.74
CA LEU A 66 1.58 -2.29 1.13
C LEU A 66 0.74 -1.55 2.18
N ALA A 67 1.12 -0.31 2.48
CA ALA A 67 0.32 0.60 3.29
C ALA A 67 -0.58 1.45 2.42
N TYR A 68 -1.86 1.51 2.79
CA TYR A 68 -2.86 2.30 2.10
C TYR A 68 -3.94 2.79 3.06
N GLU A 69 -4.70 3.78 2.63
CA GLU A 69 -5.87 4.29 3.33
C GLU A 69 -7.01 4.51 2.33
N ILE A 70 -8.24 4.46 2.82
CA ILE A 70 -9.43 4.75 2.02
C ILE A 70 -10.07 5.97 2.64
N ILE A 71 -10.16 7.05 1.88
CA ILE A 71 -10.87 8.27 2.29
C ILE A 71 -11.95 8.50 1.24
N GLU A 72 -13.20 8.49 1.68
CA GLU A 72 -14.38 8.50 0.81
C GLU A 72 -14.31 7.34 -0.21
N ASN A 73 -14.07 7.64 -1.48
CA ASN A 73 -13.97 6.70 -2.59
C ASN A 73 -12.56 6.63 -3.19
N THR A 74 -11.57 7.24 -2.53
CA THR A 74 -10.19 7.30 -3.01
C THR A 74 -9.29 6.33 -2.24
N LEU A 75 -8.55 5.51 -2.98
CA LEU A 75 -7.50 4.65 -2.44
C LEU A 75 -6.16 5.38 -2.45
N PHE A 76 -5.70 5.77 -1.26
CA PHE A 76 -4.41 6.41 -1.06
C PHE A 76 -3.32 5.36 -0.81
N LEU A 77 -2.34 5.28 -1.71
CA LEU A 77 -1.20 4.36 -1.62
C LEU A 77 0.02 5.09 -1.01
N TYR A 78 0.39 4.73 0.22
CA TYR A 78 1.45 5.43 0.94
C TYR A 78 2.85 4.91 0.65
N THR A 79 3.09 3.61 0.86
CA THR A 79 4.41 3.01 0.65
C THR A 79 4.30 1.50 0.61
N PHE A 80 5.31 0.84 0.06
CA PHE A 80 5.45 -0.61 0.12
C PHE A 80 6.91 -1.02 0.37
N GLY A 81 7.12 -2.24 0.83
CA GLY A 81 8.46 -2.79 1.08
C GLY A 81 8.44 -4.09 1.87
N SER A 82 9.63 -4.64 2.12
CA SER A 82 9.78 -5.79 3.02
C SER A 82 9.47 -5.40 4.47
N HIS A 83 9.29 -6.38 5.35
CA HIS A 83 9.02 -6.14 6.78
C HIS A 83 10.07 -5.27 7.47
N GLN A 84 11.33 -5.35 7.04
CA GLN A 84 12.42 -4.60 7.61
C GLN A 84 12.25 -3.11 7.28
N ASN A 85 12.25 -2.25 8.31
CA ASN A 85 12.13 -0.79 8.21
C ASN A 85 10.80 -0.24 7.67
N PHE A 86 9.86 -1.06 7.19
CA PHE A 86 8.57 -0.61 6.63
C PHE A 86 7.79 0.29 7.57
N TYR A 87 7.55 -0.14 8.82
CA TYR A 87 6.78 0.65 9.78
C TYR A 87 7.48 1.96 10.16
N ARG A 88 8.81 1.97 10.17
CA ARG A 88 9.59 3.18 10.44
C ARG A 88 9.44 4.20 9.29
N GLU A 89 9.52 3.75 8.05
CA GLU A 89 9.28 4.60 6.89
C GLU A 89 7.83 5.09 6.81
N LEU A 90 6.88 4.21 7.13
CA LEU A 90 5.45 4.53 7.14
C LEU A 90 5.14 5.61 8.18
N LYS A 91 5.61 5.45 9.44
CA LYS A 91 5.43 6.47 10.49
C LYS A 91 6.03 7.81 10.09
N ARG A 92 7.22 7.83 9.47
CA ARG A 92 7.85 9.06 8.96
C ARG A 92 7.07 9.73 7.84
N TYR A 93 6.24 8.98 7.13
CA TYR A 93 5.42 9.53 6.05
C TYR A 93 4.10 10.10 6.60
N ILE A 94 3.47 9.40 7.54
CA ILE A 94 2.17 9.79 8.12
C ILE A 94 2.30 10.95 9.11
N ASN A 95 3.34 10.94 9.94
CA ASN A 95 3.55 11.97 10.98
C ASN A 95 4.32 13.19 10.46
N ARG A 96 4.22 13.50 9.17
CA ARG A 96 4.97 14.57 8.51
C ARG A 96 4.04 15.60 7.94
#